data_AF-L1LBL9-F1
#
_entry.id   AF-L1LBL9-F1
#
_cell.length_a   1.000
_cell.length_b   1.000
_cell.length_c   1.000
_cell.angle_alpha   90.00
_cell.angle_beta   90.00
_cell.angle_gamma   90.00
#
_symmetry.space_group_name_H-M   'P 1'
#
loop_
_entity.id
_entity.type
_entity.pdbx_description
1 polymer ?
#
loop_
_entity_poly.entity_id
_entity_poly.type
_entity_poly.pdbx_seq_one_letter_code
_entity_poly.pdbx_strand_id
1 'polypeptide(L)'
;MGGTYSVVADISRNVSNGVKTSYRGKNGNSIGLTRIDEPEIRKSDEGGEDKDKLRNYKFYYHAIPEDNAWWSVYYQLQRVEHNGIEQTGLDGKGYLSTYREVRIIYWLSDEHNSFPLIIGLGTPNVTYYKRLVNVIGNGWESAGITHPADLSDYNKVLCELNNGLKSIVIVNLNAKNGQNYCGHPSVKQGESPPESCKEESKFLTVSVECDSQLHKGFNKYTHKFNDNAPMKILSALHSGNIVSFGKRDISKQYKEVNVYYSSTDSGRNKPLIIGLAHFSGGQSEYYTFDGKLARNHSIKEPKLLDHLDEQNCMRNNIIVADLSKKGRYCCGMSKHRKIQVHQIIRNNVPAGYTSYLHLPTDSAIFSIHRFKSVDHIHTFSNLSGWITGIYAYFCNNDLNKPLLLYVNQGSGYGKWFKRTSVESNNWTEDDLSSLKIHTPTFHSIKQPIKDILHNICKEVGIVGCKHAPEVSTESTTASPVGSVSNSSDSGSGSSHGGGGGSASITPNSSSVQQNTDTGQYGDAREQGSAVGHTPPGKSGPTGPAGEEGSSSSSGSGTSGSDRGAGVGSERTSATGQGKDKTFLQKALAFFQTTPGIITVSVTPSIGGLIGVTIWKGPALLARLITRL
;
A
#
# COMPACT_ATOMS: atom_id res chain seq x y z
N MET A 1 -54.57 -22.80 18.31
CA MET A 1 -53.35 -22.92 19.12
C MET A 1 -52.46 -21.76 18.74
N GLY A 2 -52.30 -20.77 19.62
CA GLY A 2 -51.38 -19.65 19.37
C GLY A 2 -49.93 -20.09 19.51
N GLY A 3 -49.05 -19.57 18.65
CA GLY A 3 -47.62 -19.88 18.66
C GLY A 3 -46.81 -18.66 19.08
N THR A 4 -45.89 -18.84 20.04
CA THR A 4 -44.90 -17.82 20.38
C THR A 4 -43.61 -18.09 19.61
N TYR A 5 -43.16 -17.10 18.84
CA TYR A 5 -41.95 -17.16 18.04
C TYR A 5 -40.89 -16.26 18.67
N SER A 6 -39.78 -16.87 19.07
CA SER A 6 -38.59 -16.13 19.48
C SER A 6 -38.00 -15.40 18.28
N VAL A 7 -37.37 -14.23 18.47
CA VAL A 7 -36.69 -13.45 17.43
C VAL A 7 -35.28 -13.13 17.93
N VAL A 8 -34.28 -13.34 17.06
CA VAL A 8 -32.87 -13.03 17.35
C VAL A 8 -32.43 -11.90 16.43
N ALA A 9 -32.24 -10.71 16.99
CA ALA A 9 -31.86 -9.53 16.24
C ALA A 9 -30.33 -9.45 16.09
N ASP A 10 -29.83 -9.58 14.86
CA ASP A 10 -28.42 -9.35 14.53
C ASP A 10 -28.21 -7.87 14.18
N ILE A 11 -27.53 -7.11 15.03
CA ILE A 11 -27.31 -5.66 14.89
C ILE A 11 -26.13 -5.33 13.97
N SER A 12 -25.35 -6.32 13.52
CA SER A 12 -24.28 -6.09 12.53
C SER A 12 -24.80 -5.88 11.10
N ARG A 13 -26.10 -6.06 10.88
CA ARG A 13 -26.74 -5.90 9.56
C ARG A 13 -26.69 -4.44 9.11
N ASN A 14 -26.48 -4.23 7.81
CA ASN A 14 -26.34 -2.93 7.20
C ASN A 14 -27.35 -2.77 6.05
N VAL A 15 -27.79 -1.53 5.84
CA VAL A 15 -28.67 -1.09 4.75
C VAL A 15 -28.29 0.35 4.38
N SER A 16 -28.58 0.78 3.15
CA SER A 16 -28.38 2.17 2.72
C SER A 16 -29.25 3.15 3.52
N ASN A 17 -28.81 4.39 3.66
CA ASN A 17 -29.54 5.45 4.35
C ASN A 17 -30.94 5.66 3.78
N GLY A 18 -31.96 5.74 4.64
CA GLY A 18 -33.37 5.94 4.27
C GLY A 18 -34.05 4.71 3.65
N VAL A 19 -33.31 3.64 3.37
CA VAL A 19 -33.87 2.43 2.78
C VAL A 19 -34.42 1.51 3.88
N LYS A 20 -35.68 1.10 3.70
CA LYS A 20 -36.32 0.06 4.50
C LYS A 20 -36.09 -1.30 3.83
N THR A 21 -35.55 -2.25 4.58
CA THR A 21 -35.36 -3.63 4.13
C THR A 21 -35.81 -4.60 5.23
N SER A 22 -35.65 -5.90 5.00
CA SER A 22 -35.79 -6.90 6.05
C SER A 22 -34.73 -8.00 5.89
N TYR A 23 -34.44 -8.69 6.98
CA TYR A 23 -33.57 -9.87 6.97
C TYR A 23 -34.18 -10.99 7.80
N ARG A 24 -33.84 -12.24 7.48
CA ARG A 24 -34.22 -13.38 8.32
C ARG A 24 -33.25 -13.51 9.49
N GLY A 25 -33.76 -13.45 10.70
CA GLY A 25 -33.03 -13.82 11.92
C GLY A 25 -32.65 -15.30 11.91
N LYS A 26 -31.81 -15.73 12.86
CA LYS A 26 -31.33 -17.14 12.95
C LYS A 26 -32.45 -18.18 13.06
N ASN A 27 -33.60 -17.78 13.58
CA ASN A 27 -34.79 -18.62 13.72
C ASN A 27 -35.79 -18.49 12.56
N GLY A 28 -35.37 -17.88 11.44
CA GLY A 28 -36.16 -17.79 10.20
C GLY A 28 -37.17 -16.64 10.15
N ASN A 29 -37.42 -15.97 11.28
CA ASN A 29 -38.33 -14.84 11.38
C ASN A 29 -37.78 -13.60 10.67
N SER A 30 -38.64 -12.88 9.95
CA SER A 30 -38.26 -11.64 9.27
C SER A 30 -38.09 -10.51 10.29
N ILE A 31 -37.08 -9.66 10.15
CA ILE A 31 -36.84 -8.49 11.00
C ILE A 31 -36.72 -7.29 10.06
N GLY A 32 -37.55 -6.27 10.25
CA GLY A 32 -37.45 -5.02 9.50
C GLY A 32 -36.18 -4.27 9.87
N LEU A 33 -35.52 -3.65 8.90
CA LEU A 33 -34.27 -2.91 9.08
C LEU A 33 -34.33 -1.58 8.34
N THR A 34 -34.06 -0.48 9.04
CA THR A 34 -33.93 0.86 8.47
C THR A 34 -32.69 1.55 9.02
N ARG A 35 -31.99 2.33 8.20
CA ARG A 35 -30.87 3.19 8.60
C ARG A 35 -31.23 4.66 8.42
N ILE A 36 -30.83 5.50 9.37
CA ILE A 36 -30.92 6.97 9.26
C ILE A 36 -29.55 7.56 9.61
N ASP A 37 -28.93 8.25 8.65
CA ASP A 37 -27.69 8.99 8.87
C ASP A 37 -28.00 10.39 9.42
N GLU A 38 -27.24 10.79 10.45
CA GLU A 38 -27.37 12.07 11.14
C GLU A 38 -28.83 12.44 11.46
N PRO A 39 -29.54 11.59 12.23
CA PRO A 39 -30.96 11.74 12.47
C PRO A 39 -31.27 13.08 13.17
N GLU A 40 -32.43 13.64 12.85
CA GLU A 40 -32.96 14.84 13.50
C GLU A 40 -33.58 14.48 14.86
N ILE A 41 -33.02 15.05 15.93
CA ILE A 41 -33.39 14.84 17.34
C ILE A 41 -33.85 16.18 17.92
N ARG A 42 -34.82 16.18 18.83
CA ARG A 42 -35.29 17.39 19.54
C ARG A 42 -34.15 18.03 20.33
N LYS A 43 -34.05 19.36 20.35
CA LYS A 43 -32.95 20.07 21.04
C LYS A 43 -33.06 20.09 22.56
N SER A 44 -34.28 20.18 23.11
CA SER A 44 -34.55 20.18 24.55
C SER A 44 -36.03 19.92 24.85
N ASP A 45 -36.34 19.75 26.13
CA ASP A 45 -37.71 19.56 26.65
C ASP A 45 -38.59 20.82 26.66
N GLU A 46 -38.12 21.98 26.15
CA GLU A 46 -38.82 23.28 26.25
C GLU A 46 -40.07 23.40 25.34
N GLY A 47 -40.70 22.28 24.96
CA GLY A 47 -41.95 22.26 24.20
C GLY A 47 -41.85 22.75 22.75
N GLY A 48 -40.66 23.12 22.28
CA GLY A 48 -40.40 23.52 20.90
C GLY A 48 -40.30 22.31 19.95
N GLU A 49 -40.72 22.50 18.69
CA GLU A 49 -40.52 21.52 17.61
C GLU A 49 -39.10 21.53 17.03
N ASP A 50 -38.19 22.31 17.63
CA ASP A 50 -36.82 22.48 17.16
C ASP A 50 -36.04 21.16 17.21
N LYS A 51 -35.58 20.75 16.02
CA LYS A 51 -34.70 19.59 15.85
C LYS A 51 -33.31 20.02 15.43
N ASP A 52 -32.33 19.22 15.79
CA ASP A 52 -30.98 19.29 15.25
C ASP A 52 -30.49 17.90 14.86
N LYS A 53 -29.49 17.84 14.01
CA LYS A 53 -28.88 16.58 13.58
C LYS A 53 -27.90 16.08 14.63
N LEU A 54 -27.99 14.79 14.95
CA LEU A 54 -26.93 14.09 15.68
C LEU A 54 -25.78 13.75 14.72
N ARG A 55 -24.96 14.77 14.41
CA ARG A 55 -23.90 14.73 13.39
C ARG A 55 -22.84 13.66 13.63
N ASN A 56 -22.32 13.06 12.56
CA ASN A 56 -21.32 11.98 12.58
C ASN A 56 -21.80 10.65 13.20
N TYR A 57 -23.10 10.46 13.39
CA TYR A 57 -23.68 9.20 13.84
C TYR A 57 -24.75 8.70 12.87
N LYS A 58 -25.07 7.42 12.98
CA LYS A 58 -26.17 6.78 12.25
C LYS A 58 -26.95 5.85 13.15
N PHE A 59 -28.26 5.81 12.93
CA PHE A 59 -29.20 4.98 13.67
C PHE A 59 -29.64 3.81 12.80
N TYR A 60 -29.73 2.63 13.40
CA TYR A 60 -30.43 1.48 12.84
C TYR A 60 -31.64 1.14 13.68
N TYR A 61 -32.72 0.80 13.01
CA TYR A 61 -33.98 0.38 13.61
C TYR A 61 -34.28 -1.04 13.15
N HIS A 62 -34.25 -1.97 14.09
CA HIS A 62 -34.59 -3.37 13.88
C HIS A 62 -36.00 -3.61 14.42
N ALA A 63 -36.99 -3.62 13.53
CA ALA A 63 -38.39 -3.80 13.87
C ALA A 63 -38.73 -5.30 13.92
N ILE A 64 -39.21 -5.76 15.07
CA ILE A 64 -39.71 -7.13 15.24
C ILE A 64 -41.11 -7.20 14.62
N PRO A 65 -41.47 -8.32 13.95
CA PRO A 65 -42.80 -8.46 13.37
C PRO A 65 -43.90 -8.18 14.39
N GLU A 66 -44.94 -7.49 13.93
CA GLU A 66 -46.14 -7.27 14.75
C GLU A 66 -46.84 -8.59 15.04
N ASP A 67 -47.44 -8.67 16.22
CA ASP A 67 -48.24 -9.82 16.63
C ASP A 67 -49.46 -9.91 15.73
N ASN A 68 -49.70 -11.10 15.15
CA ASN A 68 -50.86 -11.31 14.30
C ASN A 68 -52.00 -11.91 15.13
N ALA A 69 -52.84 -11.03 15.66
CA ALA A 69 -53.97 -11.39 16.52
C ALA A 69 -54.90 -12.44 15.88
N TRP A 70 -55.07 -12.41 14.56
CA TRP A 70 -55.97 -13.32 13.84
C TRP A 70 -55.46 -14.77 13.87
N TRP A 71 -54.13 -14.96 13.91
CA TRP A 71 -53.50 -16.29 13.96
C TRP A 71 -52.97 -16.64 15.35
N SER A 72 -53.19 -15.77 16.35
CA SER A 72 -52.61 -15.92 17.70
C SER A 72 -51.09 -16.14 17.67
N VAL A 73 -50.40 -15.43 16.76
CA VAL A 73 -48.95 -15.50 16.58
C VAL A 73 -48.32 -14.33 17.31
N TYR A 74 -47.44 -14.63 18.27
CA TYR A 74 -46.74 -13.64 19.07
C TYR A 74 -45.24 -13.71 18.82
N TYR A 75 -44.60 -12.56 18.60
CA TYR A 75 -43.15 -12.47 18.45
C TYR A 75 -42.51 -11.91 19.71
N GLN A 76 -41.38 -12.48 20.12
CA GLN A 76 -40.66 -12.04 21.31
C GLN A 76 -39.18 -11.92 21.02
N LEU A 77 -38.55 -10.78 21.33
CA LEU A 77 -37.10 -10.66 21.27
C LEU A 77 -36.48 -11.60 22.31
N GLN A 78 -35.73 -12.59 21.83
CA GLN A 78 -35.06 -13.55 22.69
C GLN A 78 -33.69 -13.04 23.14
N ARG A 79 -32.91 -12.52 22.18
CA ARG A 79 -31.60 -11.92 22.42
C ARG A 79 -31.19 -11.02 21.27
N VAL A 80 -30.20 -10.18 21.55
CA VAL A 80 -29.52 -9.32 20.57
C VAL A 80 -28.14 -9.90 20.29
N GLU A 81 -27.76 -10.02 19.03
CA GLU A 81 -26.45 -10.51 18.61
C GLU A 81 -25.74 -9.46 17.76
N HIS A 82 -24.41 -9.44 17.79
CA HIS A 82 -23.57 -8.70 16.84
C HIS A 82 -22.66 -9.69 16.14
N ASN A 83 -22.81 -9.84 14.82
CA ASN A 83 -22.01 -10.77 14.03
C ASN A 83 -22.07 -12.22 14.57
N GLY A 84 -23.23 -12.61 15.11
CA GLY A 84 -23.47 -13.93 15.69
C GLY A 84 -23.06 -14.08 17.16
N ILE A 85 -22.49 -13.04 17.80
CA ILE A 85 -22.09 -13.03 19.21
C ILE A 85 -23.20 -12.37 20.03
N GLU A 86 -23.75 -13.08 21.01
CA GLU A 86 -24.77 -12.55 21.92
C GLU A 86 -24.28 -11.35 22.72
N GLN A 87 -25.14 -10.35 22.88
CA GLN A 87 -24.91 -9.14 23.68
C GLN A 87 -25.50 -9.34 25.08
N THR A 88 -24.73 -9.03 26.13
CA THR A 88 -25.07 -9.28 27.54
C THR A 88 -25.31 -7.99 28.32
N GLY A 89 -26.05 -8.07 29.45
CA GLY A 89 -26.37 -6.89 30.28
C GLY A 89 -27.57 -6.07 29.79
N LEU A 90 -28.36 -6.60 28.86
CA LEU A 90 -29.54 -5.94 28.30
C LEU A 90 -30.84 -6.25 29.09
N ASP A 91 -30.80 -7.17 30.04
CA ASP A 91 -31.91 -7.64 30.88
C ASP A 91 -32.09 -6.85 32.19
N GLY A 92 -31.16 -5.97 32.53
CA GLY A 92 -31.16 -5.25 33.82
C GLY A 92 -32.33 -4.30 34.08
N LYS A 93 -33.17 -4.00 33.08
CA LYS A 93 -34.33 -3.07 33.20
C LYS A 93 -35.67 -3.69 32.75
N GLY A 94 -35.68 -4.98 32.39
CA GLY A 94 -36.89 -5.65 31.91
C GLY A 94 -36.61 -6.92 31.11
N TYR A 95 -37.67 -7.68 30.81
CA TYR A 95 -37.57 -8.89 29.99
C TYR A 95 -37.49 -8.53 28.51
N LEU A 96 -36.49 -9.08 27.80
CA LEU A 96 -36.31 -8.82 26.36
C LEU A 96 -37.57 -9.12 25.55
N SER A 97 -38.35 -10.13 25.95
CA SER A 97 -39.56 -10.57 25.26
C SER A 97 -40.65 -9.51 25.09
N THR A 98 -40.62 -8.43 25.88
CA THR A 98 -41.59 -7.32 25.79
C THR A 98 -41.19 -6.28 24.74
N TYR A 99 -39.93 -6.25 24.33
CA TYR A 99 -39.46 -5.27 23.36
C TYR A 99 -39.88 -5.65 21.94
N ARG A 100 -40.23 -4.64 21.14
CA ARG A 100 -40.68 -4.76 19.75
C ARG A 100 -39.74 -4.10 18.73
N GLU A 101 -38.75 -3.37 19.21
CA GLU A 101 -37.75 -2.69 18.39
C GLU A 101 -36.39 -2.70 19.08
N VAL A 102 -35.33 -2.86 18.30
CA VAL A 102 -33.94 -2.64 18.72
C VAL A 102 -33.38 -1.47 17.91
N ARG A 103 -33.03 -0.38 18.59
CA ARG A 103 -32.37 0.80 18.03
C ARG A 103 -30.87 0.72 18.30
N ILE A 104 -30.03 1.01 17.33
CA ILE A 104 -28.58 0.97 17.52
C ILE A 104 -27.93 2.21 16.93
N ILE A 105 -27.01 2.80 17.69
CA ILE A 105 -26.23 3.97 17.28
C ILE A 105 -24.80 3.53 16.97
N TYR A 106 -24.31 3.92 15.79
CA TYR A 106 -22.92 3.75 15.36
C TYR A 106 -22.34 5.12 14.98
N TRP A 107 -21.02 5.21 14.93
CA TRP A 107 -20.39 6.29 14.17
C TRP A 107 -20.78 6.18 12.70
N LEU A 108 -21.03 7.31 12.06
CA LEU A 108 -21.36 7.37 10.63
C LEU A 108 -20.28 6.69 9.78
N SER A 109 -19.02 6.94 10.16
CA SER A 109 -17.80 6.43 9.53
C SER A 109 -17.51 4.94 9.78
N ASP A 110 -18.29 4.24 10.61
CA ASP A 110 -18.21 2.79 10.78
C ASP A 110 -19.07 2.07 9.73
N GLU A 111 -18.61 2.05 8.48
CA GLU A 111 -19.38 1.51 7.33
C GLU A 111 -19.83 0.05 7.49
N HIS A 112 -19.17 -0.75 8.31
CA HIS A 112 -19.54 -2.16 8.51
C HIS A 112 -20.25 -2.44 9.83
N ASN A 113 -20.69 -1.40 10.54
CA ASN A 113 -21.35 -1.52 11.84
C ASN A 113 -20.51 -2.40 12.79
N SER A 114 -19.20 -2.23 12.75
CA SER A 114 -18.21 -3.03 13.46
C SER A 114 -18.25 -2.77 14.97
N PHE A 115 -18.70 -1.58 15.39
CA PHE A 115 -18.63 -1.13 16.77
C PHE A 115 -19.89 -0.35 17.20
N PRO A 116 -20.94 -1.04 17.70
CA PRO A 116 -22.14 -0.36 18.19
C PRO A 116 -21.86 0.39 19.50
N LEU A 117 -22.40 1.59 19.64
CA LEU A 117 -22.14 2.51 20.76
C LEU A 117 -23.25 2.47 21.81
N ILE A 118 -24.50 2.56 21.36
CA ILE A 118 -25.71 2.60 22.19
C ILE A 118 -26.74 1.64 21.60
N ILE A 119 -27.44 0.90 22.45
CA ILE A 119 -28.61 0.07 22.10
C ILE A 119 -29.83 0.63 22.82
N GLY A 120 -30.90 0.93 22.09
CA GLY A 120 -32.23 1.22 22.64
C GLY A 120 -33.16 0.03 22.44
N LEU A 121 -33.91 -0.36 23.47
CA LEU A 121 -34.86 -1.48 23.43
C LEU A 121 -36.28 -1.00 23.76
N GLY A 122 -37.24 -1.35 22.91
CA GLY A 122 -38.68 -1.14 23.16
C GLY A 122 -39.34 -0.02 22.37
N THR A 123 -40.67 -0.04 22.35
CA THR A 123 -41.57 1.01 21.84
C THR A 123 -42.87 0.99 22.68
N PRO A 124 -43.56 2.14 22.89
CA PRO A 124 -43.11 3.50 22.60
C PRO A 124 -41.97 3.95 23.53
N ASN A 125 -41.89 3.38 24.74
CA ASN A 125 -40.88 3.72 25.74
C ASN A 125 -39.59 2.92 25.48
N VAL A 126 -38.53 3.63 25.10
CA VAL A 126 -37.23 3.01 24.80
C VAL A 126 -36.35 3.01 26.05
N THR A 127 -35.79 1.85 26.38
CA THR A 127 -34.73 1.72 27.40
C THR A 127 -33.38 1.71 26.72
N TYR A 128 -32.49 2.63 27.09
CA TYR A 128 -31.18 2.75 26.45
C TYR A 128 -30.05 2.15 27.29
N TYR A 129 -29.12 1.51 26.59
CA TYR A 129 -27.91 0.89 27.11
C TYR A 129 -26.72 1.43 26.33
N LYS A 130 -25.61 1.69 27.04
CA LYS A 130 -24.34 2.10 26.45
C LYS A 130 -23.33 0.97 26.61
N ARG A 131 -22.38 0.92 25.69
CA ARG A 131 -21.26 -0.04 25.76
C ARG A 131 -20.36 0.31 26.94
N LEU A 132 -19.83 -0.72 27.63
CA LEU A 132 -18.83 -0.52 28.68
C LEU A 132 -17.54 0.07 28.09
N VAL A 133 -17.19 1.28 28.51
CA VAL A 133 -16.12 2.10 27.94
C VAL A 133 -14.76 1.39 27.91
N ASN A 134 -14.45 0.63 28.96
CA ASN A 134 -13.16 -0.03 29.13
C ASN A 134 -13.11 -1.45 28.51
N VAL A 135 -14.21 -1.93 27.94
CA VAL A 135 -14.33 -3.33 27.50
C VAL A 135 -14.76 -3.35 26.03
N ILE A 136 -13.89 -3.88 25.16
CA ILE A 136 -14.23 -4.22 23.75
C ILE A 136 -15.05 -5.53 23.72
N GLY A 137 -15.93 -5.67 24.69
CA GLY A 137 -16.73 -6.87 24.91
C GLY A 137 -18.10 -6.74 24.25
N ASN A 138 -18.94 -7.69 24.62
CA ASN A 138 -20.36 -7.76 24.30
C ASN A 138 -21.26 -7.30 25.46
N GLY A 139 -20.67 -6.71 26.51
CA GLY A 139 -21.37 -6.25 27.71
C GLY A 139 -21.88 -4.81 27.62
N TRP A 140 -23.08 -4.59 28.17
CA TRP A 140 -23.82 -3.33 28.13
C TRP A 140 -24.26 -2.92 29.54
N GLU A 141 -24.38 -1.62 29.76
CA GLU A 141 -24.94 -1.04 30.98
C GLU A 141 -25.98 0.04 30.65
N SER A 142 -26.84 0.39 31.61
CA SER A 142 -27.86 1.42 31.43
C SER A 142 -27.22 2.76 31.03
N ALA A 143 -27.71 3.38 29.95
CA ALA A 143 -27.16 4.63 29.43
C ALA A 143 -27.58 5.87 30.24
N GLY A 144 -28.65 5.78 31.04
CA GLY A 144 -29.21 6.92 31.76
C GLY A 144 -29.93 7.94 30.87
N ILE A 145 -30.29 7.55 29.64
CA ILE A 145 -31.12 8.33 28.73
C ILE A 145 -32.59 8.06 29.06
N THR A 146 -33.38 9.12 29.25
CA THR A 146 -34.82 9.02 29.52
C THR A 146 -35.60 9.15 28.20
N HIS A 147 -36.75 8.48 28.08
CA HIS A 147 -37.62 8.62 26.92
C HIS A 147 -38.73 9.65 27.20
N PRO A 148 -39.07 10.56 26.26
CA PRO A 148 -38.42 10.77 24.96
C PRO A 148 -37.03 11.38 25.12
N ALA A 149 -36.05 10.84 24.39
CA ALA A 149 -34.66 11.30 24.46
C ALA A 149 -34.46 12.54 23.58
N ASP A 150 -33.79 13.55 24.12
CA ASP A 150 -33.39 14.75 23.38
C ASP A 150 -31.92 14.67 22.93
N LEU A 151 -31.46 15.72 22.25
CA LEU A 151 -30.09 15.81 21.74
C LEU A 151 -29.06 15.90 22.88
N SER A 152 -29.42 16.51 24.02
CA SER A 152 -28.57 16.65 25.19
C SER A 152 -28.28 15.28 25.82
N ASP A 153 -29.32 14.44 25.95
CA ASP A 153 -29.22 13.07 26.45
C ASP A 153 -28.23 12.23 25.63
N TYR A 154 -28.37 12.23 24.31
CA TYR A 154 -27.46 11.48 23.43
C TYR A 154 -26.04 12.06 23.50
N ASN A 155 -25.90 13.38 23.43
CA ASN A 155 -24.59 14.02 23.44
C ASN A 155 -23.84 13.73 24.74
N LYS A 156 -24.51 13.73 25.90
CA LYS A 156 -23.89 13.37 27.18
C LYS A 156 -23.28 11.97 27.14
N VAL A 157 -24.07 10.97 26.74
CA VAL A 157 -23.60 9.56 26.69
C VAL A 157 -22.54 9.35 25.61
N LEU A 158 -22.73 9.93 24.42
CA LEU A 158 -21.76 9.82 23.33
C LEU A 158 -20.45 10.52 23.65
N CYS A 159 -20.47 11.65 24.36
CA CYS A 159 -19.26 12.35 24.79
C CYS A 159 -18.45 11.48 25.77
N GLU A 160 -19.11 10.86 26.75
CA GLU A 160 -18.49 9.89 27.66
C GLU A 160 -17.87 8.71 26.91
N LEU A 161 -18.63 8.08 26.01
CA LEU A 161 -18.15 6.96 25.20
C LEU A 161 -16.95 7.37 24.34
N ASN A 162 -17.04 8.50 23.62
CA ASN A 162 -15.96 8.99 22.76
C ASN A 162 -14.69 9.31 23.57
N ASN A 163 -14.82 9.85 24.78
CA ASN A 163 -13.66 10.15 25.62
C ASN A 163 -12.90 8.88 26.02
N GLY A 164 -13.62 7.82 26.42
CA GLY A 164 -12.95 6.56 26.75
C GLY A 164 -12.56 5.72 25.54
N LEU A 165 -13.15 5.99 24.38
CA LEU A 165 -12.81 5.38 23.10
C LEU A 165 -11.83 6.23 22.26
N LYS A 166 -11.19 7.23 22.85
CA LYS A 166 -10.25 8.15 22.18
C LYS A 166 -9.05 7.50 21.47
N SER A 167 -8.78 6.22 21.75
CA SER A 167 -7.75 5.43 21.07
C SER A 167 -8.21 4.86 19.73
N ILE A 168 -9.50 4.89 19.41
CA ILE A 168 -10.04 4.42 18.14
C ILE A 168 -9.77 5.45 17.04
N VAL A 169 -9.21 4.99 15.93
CA VAL A 169 -8.69 5.84 14.84
C VAL A 169 -9.16 5.37 13.48
N ILE A 170 -9.51 6.34 12.65
CA ILE A 170 -9.58 6.28 11.19
C ILE A 170 -8.29 6.87 10.65
N VAL A 171 -7.50 6.06 9.95
CA VAL A 171 -6.19 6.49 9.44
C VAL A 171 -6.38 7.25 8.13
N ASN A 172 -6.02 8.53 8.07
CA ASN A 172 -6.09 9.32 6.85
C ASN A 172 -4.89 9.03 5.95
N LEU A 173 -5.07 8.18 4.94
CA LEU A 173 -3.97 7.77 4.06
C LEU A 173 -3.40 8.94 3.24
N ASN A 174 -4.19 9.98 2.96
CA ASN A 174 -3.71 11.12 2.17
C ASN A 174 -2.94 12.19 2.97
N ALA A 175 -2.83 12.02 4.29
CA ALA A 175 -2.16 12.97 5.16
C ALA A 175 -0.69 13.19 4.74
N LYS A 176 -0.24 14.45 4.82
CA LYS A 176 1.09 14.88 4.41
C LYS A 176 2.11 14.70 5.54
N ASN A 177 3.40 14.73 5.20
CA ASN A 177 4.46 14.80 6.20
C ASN A 177 4.27 16.05 7.09
N GLY A 178 4.38 15.89 8.40
CA GLY A 178 4.16 16.93 9.40
C GLY A 178 2.69 17.32 9.60
N GLN A 179 1.74 16.70 8.89
CA GLN A 179 0.33 16.96 9.08
C GLN A 179 -0.19 16.21 10.30
N ASN A 180 -0.74 16.97 11.24
CA ASN A 180 -1.48 16.45 12.37
C ASN A 180 -2.97 16.40 12.05
N TYR A 181 -3.68 15.37 12.50
CA TYR A 181 -5.13 15.28 12.33
C TYR A 181 -5.81 14.52 13.48
N CYS A 182 -7.09 14.82 13.71
CA CYS A 182 -7.94 14.03 14.59
C CYS A 182 -8.50 12.84 13.80
N GLY A 183 -8.05 11.63 14.13
CA GLY A 183 -8.53 10.40 13.50
C GLY A 183 -9.79 9.83 14.15
N HIS A 184 -10.38 10.48 15.16
CA HIS A 184 -11.48 9.89 15.91
C HIS A 184 -12.77 9.76 15.05
N PRO A 185 -13.51 8.63 15.10
CA PRO A 185 -14.67 8.40 14.25
C PRO A 185 -15.85 9.37 14.44
N SER A 186 -15.95 10.02 15.61
CA SER A 186 -16.99 11.02 15.92
C SER A 186 -16.73 12.40 15.32
N VAL A 187 -15.56 12.61 14.71
CA VAL A 187 -15.19 13.86 14.06
C VAL A 187 -15.25 13.63 12.55
N LYS A 188 -15.84 14.60 11.83
CA LYS A 188 -15.77 14.60 10.38
C LYS A 188 -14.31 14.78 9.98
N GLN A 189 -13.76 13.78 9.28
CA GLN A 189 -12.33 13.74 9.01
C GLN A 189 -11.89 14.98 8.20
N GLY A 190 -10.94 15.74 8.76
CA GLY A 190 -10.48 17.01 8.18
C GLY A 190 -11.16 18.26 8.74
N GLU A 191 -12.20 18.12 9.57
CA GLU A 191 -12.81 19.21 10.33
C GLU A 191 -12.30 19.22 11.77
N SER A 192 -12.49 20.36 12.45
CA SER A 192 -12.21 20.48 13.88
C SER A 192 -13.21 19.63 14.70
N PRO A 193 -12.82 19.16 15.90
CA PRO A 193 -13.75 18.43 16.78
C PRO A 193 -15.04 19.23 17.08
N PRO A 194 -16.18 18.55 17.28
CA PRO A 194 -17.45 19.20 17.65
C PRO A 194 -17.32 20.10 18.89
N GLU A 195 -18.04 21.21 18.90
CA GLU A 195 -18.04 22.19 20.00
C GLU A 195 -18.41 21.60 21.36
N SER A 196 -19.38 20.69 21.38
CA SER A 196 -19.83 19.99 22.59
C SER A 196 -18.76 19.10 23.26
N CYS A 197 -17.65 18.86 22.58
CA CYS A 197 -16.51 18.07 23.07
C CYS A 197 -15.30 18.93 23.44
N LYS A 198 -15.35 20.26 23.20
CA LYS A 198 -14.17 21.14 23.25
C LYS A 198 -13.61 21.40 24.65
N GLU A 199 -14.44 21.33 25.70
CA GLU A 199 -14.00 21.80 27.01
C GLU A 199 -13.16 20.78 27.80
N GLU A 200 -13.33 19.46 27.56
CA GLU A 200 -12.62 18.45 28.35
C GLU A 200 -11.99 17.30 27.54
N SER A 201 -12.47 17.02 26.32
CA SER A 201 -11.98 15.88 25.55
C SER A 201 -10.94 16.29 24.51
N LYS A 202 -9.67 16.32 24.93
CA LYS A 202 -8.55 16.36 23.98
C LYS A 202 -8.44 15.00 23.31
N PHE A 203 -9.15 14.82 22.18
CA PHE A 203 -8.92 13.68 21.30
C PHE A 203 -7.44 13.57 20.96
N LEU A 204 -6.95 12.34 20.90
CA LEU A 204 -5.56 12.11 20.55
C LEU A 204 -5.31 12.55 19.10
N THR A 205 -4.27 13.34 18.92
CA THR A 205 -3.84 13.80 17.60
C THR A 205 -2.92 12.76 16.99
N VAL A 206 -3.19 12.38 15.75
CA VAL A 206 -2.30 11.53 14.94
C VAL A 206 -1.31 12.45 14.23
N SER A 207 -0.02 12.25 14.46
CA SER A 207 1.06 12.84 13.69
C SER A 207 1.49 11.93 12.55
N VAL A 208 2.01 12.57 11.49
CA VAL A 208 2.48 11.88 10.29
C VAL A 208 3.91 12.29 10.00
N GLU A 209 4.79 11.30 9.95
CA GLU A 209 6.21 11.48 9.62
C GLU A 209 6.53 10.73 8.33
N CYS A 210 7.29 11.35 7.44
CA CYS A 210 7.74 10.71 6.20
C CYS A 210 9.20 10.31 6.31
N ASP A 211 9.48 9.02 6.08
CA ASP A 211 10.82 8.46 5.91
C ASP A 211 10.96 7.91 4.48
N SER A 212 11.91 8.45 3.72
CA SER A 212 12.25 8.01 2.38
C SER A 212 13.59 7.27 2.32
N GLN A 213 14.30 7.16 3.44
CA GLN A 213 15.65 6.62 3.48
C GLN A 213 15.67 5.09 3.54
N LEU A 214 14.74 4.48 4.28
CA LEU A 214 14.73 3.02 4.51
C LEU A 214 14.53 2.22 3.21
N HIS A 215 13.71 2.72 2.28
CA HIS A 215 13.37 2.03 1.04
C HIS A 215 13.44 2.96 -0.16
N LYS A 216 14.64 3.17 -0.71
CA LYS A 216 14.84 4.04 -1.88
C LYS A 216 13.86 3.70 -3.02
N GLY A 217 13.19 4.74 -3.49
CA GLY A 217 12.10 4.67 -4.47
C GLY A 217 10.71 4.56 -3.88
N PHE A 218 10.59 4.56 -2.55
CA PHE A 218 9.33 4.61 -1.84
C PHE A 218 9.38 5.67 -0.74
N ASN A 219 8.22 6.25 -0.45
CA ASN A 219 8.01 7.11 0.70
C ASN A 219 7.16 6.34 1.72
N LYS A 220 7.68 6.19 2.94
CA LYS A 220 6.95 5.61 4.08
C LYS A 220 6.37 6.75 4.91
N TYR A 221 5.06 6.78 5.07
CA TYR A 221 4.37 7.70 5.98
C TYR A 221 3.94 6.94 7.23
N THR A 222 4.53 7.30 8.36
CA THR A 222 4.27 6.72 9.67
C THR A 222 3.24 7.56 10.39
N HIS A 223 2.09 6.99 10.66
CA HIS A 223 1.01 7.57 11.46
C HIS A 223 1.13 7.04 12.88
N LYS A 224 1.21 7.93 13.87
CA LYS A 224 1.28 7.55 15.30
C LYS A 224 0.61 8.62 16.15
N PHE A 225 0.21 8.27 17.37
CA PHE A 225 -0.19 9.29 18.34
C PHE A 225 1.05 10.00 18.91
N ASN A 226 0.92 11.31 19.19
CA ASN A 226 2.04 12.13 19.68
C ASN A 226 2.67 11.59 20.97
N ASP A 227 1.86 11.01 21.86
CA ASP A 227 2.31 10.52 23.16
C ASP A 227 2.71 9.03 23.14
N ASN A 228 2.95 8.46 21.95
CA ASN A 228 3.14 7.02 21.74
C ASN A 228 2.00 6.14 22.31
N ALA A 229 0.81 6.71 22.49
CA ALA A 229 -0.36 5.96 22.91
C ALA A 229 -0.73 4.87 21.88
N PRO A 230 -1.32 3.74 22.30
CA PRO A 230 -1.78 2.72 21.36
C PRO A 230 -2.99 3.22 20.54
N MET A 231 -2.97 2.91 19.26
CA MET A 231 -4.10 3.10 18.34
C MET A 231 -4.91 1.82 18.19
N LYS A 232 -6.23 1.95 18.12
CA LYS A 232 -7.18 0.90 17.72
C LYS A 232 -7.76 1.28 16.37
N ILE A 233 -7.37 0.56 15.32
CA ILE A 233 -7.69 0.98 13.95
C ILE A 233 -9.08 0.47 13.55
N LEU A 234 -10.02 1.41 13.35
CA LEU A 234 -11.37 1.10 12.86
C LEU A 234 -11.38 0.96 11.33
N SER A 235 -10.90 2.00 10.64
CA SER A 235 -10.92 2.11 9.18
C SER A 235 -9.80 3.04 8.69
N ALA A 236 -9.76 3.27 7.39
CA ALA A 236 -8.90 4.26 6.77
C ALA A 236 -9.72 5.22 5.91
N LEU A 237 -9.28 6.47 5.81
CA LEU A 237 -9.83 7.45 4.87
C LEU A 237 -8.88 7.58 3.69
N HIS A 238 -9.41 7.41 2.47
CA HIS A 238 -8.65 7.60 1.24
C HIS A 238 -9.51 8.29 0.17
N SER A 239 -9.03 9.43 -0.32
CA SER A 239 -9.71 10.28 -1.31
C SER A 239 -11.15 10.59 -0.93
N GLY A 240 -11.38 10.92 0.35
CA GLY A 240 -12.70 11.22 0.91
C GLY A 240 -13.58 10.00 1.22
N ASN A 241 -13.15 8.79 0.86
CA ASN A 241 -13.91 7.57 1.10
C ASN A 241 -13.36 6.80 2.30
N ILE A 242 -14.27 6.26 3.11
CA ILE A 242 -13.89 5.33 4.18
C ILE A 242 -13.70 3.94 3.58
N VAL A 243 -12.53 3.37 3.82
CA VAL A 243 -12.15 2.01 3.43
C VAL A 243 -11.86 1.21 4.68
N SER A 244 -12.58 0.10 4.83
CA SER A 244 -12.43 -0.79 5.97
C SER A 244 -11.30 -1.77 5.77
N PHE A 245 -10.64 -2.13 6.87
CA PHE A 245 -9.69 -3.23 6.91
C PHE A 245 -10.34 -4.62 7.05
N GLY A 246 -11.64 -4.72 6.78
CA GLY A 246 -12.45 -5.93 6.94
C GLY A 246 -12.97 -6.10 8.36
N LYS A 247 -13.47 -7.31 8.67
CA LYS A 247 -13.90 -7.66 10.04
C LYS A 247 -12.67 -7.73 10.94
N ARG A 248 -12.35 -6.60 11.56
CA ARG A 248 -11.22 -6.49 12.47
C ARG A 248 -11.67 -6.58 13.90
N ASP A 249 -10.80 -7.20 14.67
CA ASP A 249 -10.84 -7.12 16.10
C ASP A 249 -10.27 -5.76 16.54
N ILE A 250 -11.17 -4.83 16.84
CA ILE A 250 -10.83 -3.49 17.36
C ILE A 250 -10.15 -3.57 18.75
N SER A 251 -10.11 -4.77 19.37
CA SER A 251 -9.32 -5.02 20.58
C SER A 251 -7.82 -4.88 20.34
N LYS A 252 -7.37 -5.09 19.10
CA LYS A 252 -5.95 -5.00 18.75
C LYS A 252 -5.44 -3.57 18.83
N GLN A 253 -4.29 -3.44 19.49
CA GLN A 253 -3.60 -2.19 19.70
C GLN A 253 -2.33 -2.13 18.84
N TYR A 254 -2.13 -0.98 18.20
CA TYR A 254 -1.03 -0.73 17.29
C TYR A 254 -0.26 0.50 17.74
N LYS A 255 1.06 0.45 17.62
CA LYS A 255 1.94 1.59 17.91
C LYS A 255 1.91 2.62 16.80
N GLU A 256 1.95 2.14 15.56
CA GLU A 256 2.02 2.98 14.36
C GLU A 256 1.38 2.29 13.16
N VAL A 257 0.96 3.11 12.19
CA VAL A 257 0.50 2.67 10.87
C VAL A 257 1.43 3.24 9.81
N ASN A 258 2.03 2.35 9.03
CA ASN A 258 3.02 2.67 8.02
C ASN A 258 2.42 2.55 6.63
N VAL A 259 2.31 3.66 5.90
CA VAL A 259 1.72 3.68 4.55
C VAL A 259 2.82 3.94 3.53
N TYR A 260 2.99 3.00 2.59
CA TYR A 260 4.05 3.05 1.60
C TYR A 260 3.50 3.49 0.24
N TYR A 261 4.14 4.51 -0.34
CA TYR A 261 3.84 5.05 -1.67
C TYR A 261 5.06 4.95 -2.57
N SER A 262 4.84 4.92 -3.89
CA SER A 262 5.93 5.21 -4.83
C SER A 262 6.50 6.59 -4.56
N SER A 263 7.82 6.77 -4.63
CA SER A 263 8.44 8.10 -4.52
C SER A 263 7.96 9.07 -5.61
N THR A 264 7.47 8.53 -6.73
CA THR A 264 6.88 9.29 -7.84
C THR A 264 5.42 9.70 -7.60
N ASP A 265 4.76 9.18 -6.56
CA ASP A 265 3.38 9.52 -6.20
C ASP A 265 3.34 10.63 -5.15
N SER A 266 3.73 11.84 -5.55
CA SER A 266 3.74 13.02 -4.67
C SER A 266 2.34 13.38 -4.13
N GLY A 267 1.30 12.97 -4.85
CA GLY A 267 -0.10 13.16 -4.47
C GLY A 267 -0.59 12.18 -3.39
N ARG A 268 0.16 11.09 -3.11
CA ARG A 268 -0.30 9.99 -2.23
C ARG A 268 -1.66 9.45 -2.67
N ASN A 269 -1.86 9.32 -3.98
CA ASN A 269 -3.13 8.88 -4.56
C ASN A 269 -3.23 7.35 -4.67
N LYS A 270 -2.10 6.64 -4.56
CA LYS A 270 -2.00 5.21 -4.81
C LYS A 270 -1.15 4.54 -3.72
N PRO A 271 -1.71 4.33 -2.51
CA PRO A 271 -1.03 3.55 -1.49
C PRO A 271 -0.74 2.14 -2.02
N LEU A 272 0.48 1.67 -1.81
CA LEU A 272 0.92 0.36 -2.27
C LEU A 272 0.64 -0.69 -1.20
N ILE A 273 1.21 -0.46 -0.02
CA ILE A 273 1.15 -1.34 1.16
C ILE A 273 0.89 -0.50 2.40
N ILE A 274 0.11 -1.05 3.34
CA ILE A 274 -0.13 -0.48 4.67
C ILE A 274 0.30 -1.53 5.70
N GLY A 275 1.28 -1.20 6.52
CA GLY A 275 1.77 -2.02 7.63
C GLY A 275 1.26 -1.51 8.97
N LEU A 276 0.81 -2.41 9.84
CA LEU A 276 0.36 -2.09 11.19
C LEU A 276 1.30 -2.72 12.20
N ALA A 277 2.08 -1.88 12.88
CA ALA A 277 3.02 -2.34 13.89
C ALA A 277 2.28 -2.53 15.22
N HIS A 278 2.33 -3.73 15.79
CA HIS A 278 1.68 -4.03 17.06
C HIS A 278 2.30 -3.23 18.21
N PHE A 279 1.45 -2.79 19.15
CA PHE A 279 1.92 -2.06 20.33
C PHE A 279 2.82 -2.92 21.23
N SER A 280 2.53 -4.22 21.33
CA SER A 280 3.26 -5.19 22.15
C SER A 280 4.55 -5.74 21.52
N GLY A 281 5.02 -5.19 20.39
CA GLY A 281 6.26 -5.64 19.74
C GLY A 281 6.16 -6.92 18.91
N GLY A 282 4.94 -7.33 18.50
CA GLY A 282 4.72 -8.47 17.60
C GLY A 282 4.99 -8.18 16.11
N GLN A 283 4.93 -9.22 15.28
CA GLN A 283 5.07 -9.09 13.82
C GLN A 283 3.96 -8.18 13.26
N SER A 284 4.35 -7.18 12.47
CA SER A 284 3.42 -6.28 11.79
C SER A 284 2.43 -7.00 10.88
N GLU A 285 1.20 -6.50 10.80
CA GLU A 285 0.22 -6.93 9.81
C GLU A 285 0.29 -6.07 8.56
N TYR A 286 0.29 -6.66 7.37
CA TYR A 286 0.35 -5.90 6.12
C TYR A 286 -0.91 -6.08 5.28
N TYR A 287 -1.25 -5.00 4.57
CA TYR A 287 -2.43 -4.88 3.72
C TYR A 287 -1.99 -4.29 2.38
N THR A 288 -2.56 -4.79 1.29
CA THR A 288 -2.44 -4.17 -0.03
C THR A 288 -3.69 -3.34 -0.31
N PHE A 289 -3.55 -2.27 -1.11
CA PHE A 289 -4.65 -1.33 -1.37
C PHE A 289 -4.98 -1.16 -2.86
N ASP A 290 -6.07 -1.77 -3.32
CA ASP A 290 -6.53 -1.65 -4.72
C ASP A 290 -7.90 -0.96 -4.81
N GLY A 291 -8.06 0.13 -4.04
CA GLY A 291 -9.38 0.73 -3.74
C GLY A 291 -10.13 0.00 -2.61
N LYS A 292 -9.66 -1.20 -2.24
CA LYS A 292 -10.06 -1.94 -1.03
C LYS A 292 -8.82 -2.44 -0.32
N LEU A 293 -8.93 -2.61 1.00
CA LEU A 293 -7.85 -3.14 1.83
C LEU A 293 -7.95 -4.66 1.90
N ALA A 294 -6.90 -5.33 1.43
CA ALA A 294 -6.80 -6.78 1.50
C ALA A 294 -5.59 -7.17 2.36
N ARG A 295 -5.83 -7.92 3.44
CA ARG A 295 -4.76 -8.44 4.30
C ARG A 295 -3.89 -9.39 3.48
N ASN A 296 -2.57 -9.23 3.58
CA ASN A 296 -1.62 -10.10 2.91
C ASN A 296 -0.62 -10.68 3.90
N HIS A 297 -0.78 -11.98 4.17
CA HIS A 297 0.04 -12.74 5.12
C HIS A 297 1.42 -13.13 4.57
N SER A 298 1.65 -13.02 3.25
CA SER A 298 2.97 -13.33 2.65
C SER A 298 3.99 -12.23 2.92
N ILE A 299 3.52 -11.01 3.19
CA ILE A 299 4.37 -9.85 3.41
C ILE A 299 4.95 -9.94 4.82
N LYS A 300 6.29 -9.93 4.89
CA LYS A 300 7.07 -9.83 6.13
C LYS A 300 8.15 -8.78 5.92
N GLU A 301 8.65 -8.17 6.99
CA GLU A 301 9.64 -7.09 6.90
C GLU A 301 10.84 -7.41 5.97
N PRO A 302 11.47 -8.60 6.02
CA PRO A 302 12.60 -8.91 5.11
C PRO A 302 12.22 -8.97 3.62
N LYS A 303 10.94 -9.16 3.30
CA LYS A 303 10.40 -9.27 1.93
C LYS A 303 9.51 -8.08 1.56
N LEU A 304 9.39 -7.09 2.44
CA LEU A 304 8.52 -5.94 2.21
C LEU A 304 8.91 -5.21 0.93
N LEU A 305 10.20 -5.05 0.71
CA LEU A 305 10.74 -4.33 -0.44
C LEU A 305 10.41 -4.99 -1.79
N ASP A 306 10.39 -6.32 -1.83
CA ASP A 306 9.99 -7.09 -3.03
C ASP A 306 8.50 -6.95 -3.31
N HIS A 307 7.67 -7.00 -2.26
CA HIS A 307 6.24 -6.76 -2.42
C HIS A 307 5.93 -5.31 -2.81
N LEU A 308 6.70 -4.33 -2.33
CA LEU A 308 6.56 -2.95 -2.80
C LEU A 308 6.85 -2.84 -4.31
N ASP A 309 7.91 -3.50 -4.80
CA ASP A 309 8.20 -3.56 -6.25
C ASP A 309 7.07 -4.21 -7.04
N GLU A 310 6.53 -5.31 -6.53
CA GLU A 310 5.42 -6.04 -7.14
C GLU A 310 4.18 -5.13 -7.25
N GLN A 311 3.78 -4.47 -6.16
CA GLN A 311 2.64 -3.55 -6.14
C GLN A 311 2.87 -2.34 -7.05
N ASN A 312 4.08 -1.78 -7.06
CA ASN A 312 4.40 -0.64 -7.91
C ASN A 312 4.37 -1.02 -9.40
N CYS A 313 4.85 -2.22 -9.73
CA CYS A 313 4.77 -2.74 -11.09
C CYS A 313 3.33 -2.97 -11.53
N MET A 314 2.47 -3.51 -10.65
CA MET A 314 1.05 -3.73 -10.98
C MET A 314 0.28 -2.43 -11.18
N ARG A 315 0.39 -1.51 -10.23
CA ARG A 315 -0.51 -0.34 -10.13
C ARG A 315 0.00 0.91 -10.81
N ASN A 316 1.32 1.05 -10.93
CA ASN A 316 1.96 2.25 -11.45
C ASN A 316 2.75 2.00 -12.74
N ASN A 317 2.85 0.75 -13.20
CA ASN A 317 3.72 0.38 -14.32
C ASN A 317 5.18 0.79 -14.10
N ILE A 318 5.63 0.85 -12.83
CA ILE A 318 7.01 1.16 -12.46
C ILE A 318 7.73 -0.15 -12.18
N ILE A 319 8.79 -0.44 -12.92
CA ILE A 319 9.46 -1.74 -12.90
C ILE A 319 10.91 -1.60 -12.45
N VAL A 320 11.41 -2.55 -11.69
CA VAL A 320 12.84 -2.60 -11.32
C VAL A 320 13.55 -3.47 -12.34
N ALA A 321 14.60 -2.93 -12.98
CA ALA A 321 15.41 -3.71 -13.89
C ALA A 321 16.21 -4.75 -13.10
N ASP A 322 16.22 -6.01 -13.54
CA ASP A 322 17.06 -7.07 -13.01
C ASP A 322 18.09 -7.41 -14.08
N LEU A 323 19.32 -6.95 -13.89
CA LEU A 323 20.41 -7.04 -14.86
C LEU A 323 20.97 -8.47 -14.99
N SER A 324 20.60 -9.37 -14.07
CA SER A 324 20.95 -10.79 -14.18
C SER A 324 20.15 -11.49 -15.29
N LYS A 325 18.96 -10.97 -15.65
CA LYS A 325 18.08 -11.59 -16.63
C LYS A 325 18.53 -11.28 -18.05
N LYS A 326 18.62 -12.33 -18.87
CA LYS A 326 19.05 -12.24 -20.29
C LYS A 326 17.92 -12.40 -21.30
N GLY A 327 16.76 -12.86 -20.84
CA GLY A 327 15.53 -13.00 -21.64
C GLY A 327 14.44 -12.06 -21.15
N ARG A 328 13.25 -12.12 -21.75
CA ARG A 328 12.09 -11.36 -21.26
C ARG A 328 11.76 -11.80 -19.84
N TYR A 329 11.50 -10.84 -18.95
CA TYR A 329 11.13 -11.12 -17.57
C TYR A 329 10.05 -10.18 -17.06
N CYS A 330 9.50 -10.58 -15.92
CA CYS A 330 8.44 -9.89 -15.23
C CYS A 330 8.94 -9.32 -13.90
N CYS A 331 8.15 -8.44 -13.30
CA CYS A 331 8.38 -7.92 -11.94
C CYS A 331 8.09 -8.97 -10.84
N GLY A 332 8.50 -10.22 -11.01
CA GLY A 332 8.24 -11.32 -10.07
C GLY A 332 6.94 -12.11 -10.30
N MET A 333 6.08 -11.73 -11.26
CA MET A 333 4.85 -12.46 -11.57
C MET A 333 4.83 -13.00 -13.01
N SER A 334 4.42 -14.25 -13.20
CA SER A 334 4.52 -14.96 -14.49
C SER A 334 3.77 -14.29 -15.68
N LYS A 335 2.77 -13.44 -15.43
CA LYS A 335 1.89 -12.87 -16.46
C LYS A 335 2.25 -11.46 -16.96
N HIS A 336 3.20 -10.78 -16.33
CA HIS A 336 3.50 -9.37 -16.64
C HIS A 336 4.90 -9.19 -17.24
N ARG A 337 5.08 -9.61 -18.50
CA ARG A 337 6.36 -9.51 -19.23
C ARG A 337 6.65 -8.06 -19.66
N LYS A 338 6.90 -7.20 -18.68
CA LYS A 338 7.08 -5.75 -18.88
C LYS A 338 8.49 -5.35 -19.30
N ILE A 339 9.42 -6.30 -19.39
CA ILE A 339 10.82 -6.01 -19.77
C ILE A 339 11.25 -6.96 -20.87
N GLN A 340 11.73 -6.38 -21.97
CA GLN A 340 12.46 -7.07 -23.02
C GLN A 340 13.95 -6.91 -22.82
N VAL A 341 14.69 -7.99 -23.03
CA VAL A 341 16.14 -7.99 -23.00
C VAL A 341 16.64 -8.41 -24.36
N HIS A 342 17.49 -7.58 -24.96
CA HIS A 342 18.11 -7.82 -26.25
C HIS A 342 19.61 -7.90 -26.05
N GLN A 343 20.24 -9.00 -26.46
CA GLN A 343 21.70 -9.04 -26.55
C GLN A 343 22.15 -8.15 -27.70
N ILE A 344 23.06 -7.24 -27.43
CA ILE A 344 23.62 -6.35 -28.44
C ILE A 344 24.78 -7.07 -29.12
N ILE A 345 24.55 -7.51 -30.36
CA ILE A 345 25.54 -8.23 -31.19
C ILE A 345 26.31 -7.26 -32.11
N ARG A 346 26.01 -5.95 -32.03
CA ARG A 346 26.58 -4.94 -32.93
C ARG A 346 28.08 -4.70 -32.68
N ASN A 347 28.74 -4.16 -33.71
CA ASN A 347 30.17 -3.80 -33.73
C ASN A 347 30.65 -2.91 -32.57
N ASN A 348 29.75 -2.28 -31.81
CA ASN A 348 30.09 -1.35 -30.73
C ASN A 348 30.37 -2.05 -29.38
N VAL A 349 30.17 -3.37 -29.27
CA VAL A 349 30.59 -4.13 -28.09
C VAL A 349 32.04 -4.59 -28.30
N PRO A 350 32.97 -4.24 -27.40
CA PRO A 350 34.36 -4.69 -27.51
C PRO A 350 34.51 -6.22 -27.40
N ALA A 351 35.53 -6.77 -28.06
CA ALA A 351 35.84 -8.19 -27.94
C ALA A 351 36.14 -8.58 -26.48
N GLY A 352 35.67 -9.75 -26.05
CA GLY A 352 35.77 -10.20 -24.66
C GLY A 352 34.61 -9.75 -23.76
N TYR A 353 33.68 -8.96 -24.27
CA TYR A 353 32.53 -8.45 -23.54
C TYR A 353 31.20 -8.77 -24.23
N THR A 354 30.13 -8.76 -23.44
CA THR A 354 28.75 -8.88 -23.91
C THR A 354 27.94 -7.71 -23.35
N SER A 355 27.02 -7.18 -24.14
CA SER A 355 26.08 -6.15 -23.70
C SER A 355 24.64 -6.62 -23.85
N TYR A 356 23.80 -6.31 -22.86
CA TYR A 356 22.37 -6.55 -22.88
C TYR A 356 21.62 -5.22 -22.72
N LEU A 357 20.63 -5.00 -23.58
CA LEU A 357 19.73 -3.85 -23.53
C LEU A 357 18.39 -4.28 -22.92
N HIS A 358 18.08 -3.71 -21.76
CA HIS A 358 16.80 -3.85 -21.07
C HIS A 358 15.88 -2.71 -21.51
N LEU A 359 14.72 -3.05 -22.07
CA LEU A 359 13.69 -2.10 -22.52
C LEU A 359 12.38 -2.38 -21.80
N PRO A 360 11.69 -1.36 -21.27
CA PRO A 360 10.35 -1.54 -20.76
C PRO A 360 9.37 -1.74 -21.93
N THR A 361 8.30 -2.52 -21.71
CA THR A 361 7.19 -2.69 -22.66
C THR A 361 5.91 -2.09 -22.11
N ASP A 362 4.87 -1.99 -22.96
CA ASP A 362 3.49 -1.74 -22.52
C ASP A 362 3.31 -0.50 -21.65
N SER A 363 3.95 0.60 -22.04
CA SER A 363 3.98 1.89 -21.33
C SER A 363 4.64 1.88 -19.93
N ALA A 364 5.31 0.79 -19.58
CA ALA A 364 6.06 0.72 -18.33
C ALA A 364 7.26 1.66 -18.35
N ILE A 365 7.66 2.09 -17.15
CA ILE A 365 8.84 2.91 -16.92
C ILE A 365 9.72 2.22 -15.88
N PHE A 366 11.03 2.33 -16.02
CA PHE A 366 11.91 1.83 -14.97
C PHE A 366 11.84 2.71 -13.73
N SER A 367 12.02 2.08 -12.57
CA SER A 367 12.31 2.78 -11.33
C SER A 367 13.63 3.52 -11.48
N ILE A 368 13.60 4.83 -11.27
CA ILE A 368 14.79 5.68 -11.35
C ILE A 368 15.73 5.51 -10.16
N HIS A 369 15.23 4.90 -9.08
CA HIS A 369 15.94 4.84 -7.82
C HIS A 369 16.75 3.56 -7.66
N ARG A 370 16.39 2.48 -8.38
CA ARG A 370 17.04 1.19 -8.18
C ARG A 370 16.94 0.20 -9.33
N PHE A 371 17.88 -0.73 -9.32
CA PHE A 371 17.89 -1.96 -10.11
C PHE A 371 18.41 -3.11 -9.24
N LYS A 372 18.23 -4.33 -9.74
CA LYS A 372 18.62 -5.59 -9.11
C LYS A 372 19.70 -6.27 -9.94
N SER A 373 20.61 -6.98 -9.29
CA SER A 373 21.55 -7.88 -9.94
C SER A 373 21.79 -9.09 -9.04
N VAL A 374 21.29 -10.26 -9.45
CA VAL A 374 21.34 -11.51 -8.68
C VAL A 374 20.71 -11.29 -7.29
N ASP A 375 21.51 -11.12 -6.24
CA ASP A 375 21.05 -10.93 -4.86
C ASP A 375 21.25 -9.50 -4.33
N HIS A 376 21.63 -8.57 -5.20
CA HIS A 376 22.01 -7.22 -4.82
C HIS A 376 21.02 -6.18 -5.33
N ILE A 377 20.69 -5.22 -4.47
CA ILE A 377 19.91 -4.03 -4.82
C ILE A 377 20.88 -2.87 -4.96
N HIS A 378 20.89 -2.28 -6.15
CA HIS A 378 21.69 -1.12 -6.47
C HIS A 378 20.81 0.10 -6.49
N THR A 379 21.30 1.21 -5.95
CA THR A 379 20.51 2.43 -5.84
C THR A 379 21.26 3.63 -6.43
N PHE A 380 20.51 4.52 -7.06
CA PHE A 380 21.05 5.76 -7.62
C PHE A 380 20.60 6.95 -6.79
N SER A 381 21.53 7.83 -6.45
CA SER A 381 21.21 9.05 -5.71
C SER A 381 20.77 10.20 -6.64
N ASN A 382 21.25 10.21 -7.89
CA ASN A 382 21.22 11.39 -8.77
C ASN A 382 20.58 11.12 -10.15
N LEU A 383 19.66 10.15 -10.25
CA LEU A 383 18.88 9.93 -11.45
C LEU A 383 17.54 10.68 -11.38
N SER A 384 17.26 11.43 -12.44
CA SER A 384 15.99 12.13 -12.66
C SER A 384 15.42 11.76 -14.03
N GLY A 385 14.17 12.14 -14.31
CA GLY A 385 13.54 11.89 -15.61
C GLY A 385 13.05 10.45 -15.82
N TRP A 386 12.77 10.08 -17.07
CA TRP A 386 12.23 8.76 -17.41
C TRP A 386 13.32 7.89 -18.03
N ILE A 387 13.49 6.67 -17.54
CA ILE A 387 14.47 5.75 -18.14
C ILE A 387 13.76 4.93 -19.23
N THR A 388 14.24 5.05 -20.45
CA THR A 388 13.71 4.37 -21.64
C THR A 388 14.46 3.10 -21.99
N GLY A 389 15.67 2.92 -21.46
CA GLY A 389 16.47 1.72 -21.68
C GLY A 389 17.71 1.68 -20.81
N ILE A 390 18.17 0.47 -20.49
CA ILE A 390 19.41 0.26 -19.74
C ILE A 390 20.29 -0.70 -20.52
N TYR A 391 21.48 -0.26 -20.90
CA TYR A 391 22.52 -1.12 -21.45
C TYR A 391 23.41 -1.57 -20.31
N ALA A 392 23.59 -2.87 -20.17
CA ALA A 392 24.47 -3.46 -19.17
C ALA A 392 25.58 -4.26 -19.88
N TYR A 393 26.82 -3.91 -19.59
CA TYR A 393 28.01 -4.55 -20.15
C TYR A 393 28.60 -5.51 -19.13
N PHE A 394 28.95 -6.71 -19.61
CA PHE A 394 29.46 -7.82 -18.83
C PHE A 394 30.75 -8.33 -19.46
N CYS A 395 31.66 -8.83 -18.63
CA CYS A 395 32.76 -9.63 -19.12
C CYS A 395 32.23 -11.02 -19.52
N ASN A 396 32.71 -11.56 -20.64
CA ASN A 396 32.22 -12.86 -21.14
C ASN A 396 32.43 -14.01 -20.15
N ASN A 397 33.41 -13.87 -19.26
CA ASN A 397 33.72 -14.87 -18.24
C ASN A 397 32.91 -14.73 -16.95
N ASP A 398 32.19 -13.61 -16.77
CA ASP A 398 31.25 -13.43 -15.64
C ASP A 398 30.03 -12.59 -16.09
N LEU A 399 29.00 -13.30 -16.57
CA LEU A 399 27.75 -12.69 -17.03
C LEU A 399 26.79 -12.28 -15.90
N ASN A 400 27.15 -12.57 -14.64
CA ASN A 400 26.35 -12.26 -13.46
C ASN A 400 26.70 -10.90 -12.85
N LYS A 401 27.86 -10.35 -13.22
CA LYS A 401 28.38 -9.08 -12.70
C LYS A 401 28.46 -8.03 -13.80
N PRO A 402 27.44 -7.16 -13.93
CA PRO A 402 27.57 -6.02 -14.84
C PRO A 402 28.71 -5.12 -14.36
N LEU A 403 29.48 -4.58 -15.29
CA LEU A 403 30.67 -3.76 -15.02
C LEU A 403 30.41 -2.29 -15.32
N LEU A 404 29.73 -2.03 -16.44
CA LEU A 404 29.41 -0.70 -16.94
C LEU A 404 27.94 -0.67 -17.35
N LEU A 405 27.25 0.42 -16.99
CA LEU A 405 25.87 0.67 -17.36
C LEU A 405 25.77 1.95 -18.17
N TYR A 406 24.88 1.97 -19.15
CA TYR A 406 24.33 3.19 -19.72
C TYR A 406 22.83 3.24 -19.51
N VAL A 407 22.37 4.26 -18.80
CA VAL A 407 20.96 4.51 -18.47
C VAL A 407 20.43 5.59 -19.42
N ASN A 408 19.61 5.18 -20.38
CA ASN A 408 19.00 6.09 -21.35
C ASN A 408 17.80 6.82 -20.74
N GLN A 409 17.84 8.15 -20.69
CA GLN A 409 16.78 8.99 -20.11
C GLN A 409 15.75 9.51 -21.14
N GLY A 410 15.78 9.00 -22.38
CA GLY A 410 14.83 9.35 -23.44
C GLY A 410 15.04 10.72 -24.10
N SER A 411 15.44 11.73 -23.33
CA SER A 411 15.84 13.05 -23.85
C SER A 411 17.33 13.29 -23.57
N GLY A 412 18.07 13.76 -24.58
CA GLY A 412 19.49 14.08 -24.46
C GLY A 412 20.41 12.86 -24.35
N TYR A 413 21.62 13.08 -23.85
CA TYR A 413 22.57 12.01 -23.52
C TYR A 413 22.15 11.37 -22.21
N GLY A 414 22.06 10.03 -22.20
CA GLY A 414 21.86 9.28 -20.97
C GLY A 414 23.09 9.33 -20.07
N LYS A 415 23.07 8.54 -19.00
CA LYS A 415 24.15 8.53 -18.01
C LYS A 415 24.91 7.21 -18.02
N TRP A 416 26.23 7.30 -17.88
CA TRP A 416 27.11 6.16 -17.72
C TRP A 416 27.42 5.94 -16.25
N PHE A 417 27.50 4.68 -15.84
CA PHE A 417 27.86 4.29 -14.48
C PHE A 417 28.83 3.12 -14.51
N LYS A 418 29.95 3.22 -13.79
CA LYS A 418 30.87 2.09 -13.57
C LYS A 418 30.69 1.53 -12.17
N ARG A 419 30.90 0.23 -12.06
CA ARG A 419 30.92 -0.46 -10.77
C ARG A 419 32.23 -0.16 -10.04
N THR A 420 32.16 0.07 -8.72
CA THR A 420 33.37 0.42 -7.94
C THR A 420 34.15 -0.77 -7.37
N SER A 421 33.52 -1.93 -7.16
CA SER A 421 34.19 -3.18 -6.75
C SER A 421 33.33 -4.42 -7.02
N VAL A 422 33.89 -5.64 -6.90
CA VAL A 422 33.20 -6.93 -7.18
C VAL A 422 32.03 -7.14 -6.24
N GLU A 423 32.22 -6.74 -4.99
CA GLU A 423 31.28 -6.96 -3.89
C GLU A 423 30.43 -5.70 -3.62
N SER A 424 30.85 -4.55 -4.17
CA SER A 424 30.14 -3.30 -4.00
C SER A 424 28.83 -3.28 -4.78
N ASN A 425 27.84 -2.69 -4.13
CA ASN A 425 26.55 -2.32 -4.73
C ASN A 425 26.53 -0.89 -5.25
N ASN A 426 27.65 -0.19 -5.16
CA ASN A 426 27.77 1.21 -5.52
C ASN A 426 28.21 1.37 -6.97
N TRP A 427 27.65 2.40 -7.58
CA TRP A 427 27.85 2.78 -8.97
C TRP A 427 28.25 4.25 -9.00
N THR A 428 29.30 4.60 -9.74
CA THR A 428 29.78 5.98 -9.86
C THR A 428 29.78 6.45 -11.31
N GLU A 429 29.59 7.76 -11.50
CA GLU A 429 29.75 8.47 -12.77
C GLU A 429 31.21 8.95 -12.99
N ASP A 430 32.08 8.75 -11.99
CA ASP A 430 33.48 9.21 -12.00
C ASP A 430 34.32 8.46 -13.04
N ASP A 431 35.31 9.16 -13.60
CA ASP A 431 36.22 8.67 -14.66
C ASP A 431 35.53 8.22 -15.96
N LEU A 432 34.29 8.66 -16.20
CA LEU A 432 33.52 8.36 -17.42
C LEU A 432 33.38 9.58 -18.34
N SER A 433 34.25 10.58 -18.21
CA SER A 433 34.21 11.82 -19.00
C SER A 433 34.25 11.56 -20.51
N SER A 434 35.04 10.58 -20.95
CA SER A 434 35.13 10.16 -22.36
C SER A 434 33.84 9.56 -22.91
N LEU A 435 32.91 9.10 -22.06
CA LEU A 435 31.62 8.54 -22.48
C LEU A 435 30.45 9.52 -22.39
N LYS A 436 30.59 10.65 -21.67
CA LYS A 436 29.48 11.56 -21.35
C LYS A 436 28.72 12.08 -22.57
N ILE A 437 29.40 12.29 -23.70
CA ILE A 437 28.82 12.82 -24.94
C ILE A 437 28.41 11.72 -25.94
N HIS A 438 28.50 10.45 -25.55
CA HIS A 438 28.26 9.33 -26.44
C HIS A 438 27.18 8.39 -25.90
N THR A 439 26.36 7.88 -26.82
CA THR A 439 25.42 6.79 -26.53
C THR A 439 25.98 5.46 -27.08
N PRO A 440 25.58 4.31 -26.53
CA PRO A 440 26.02 2.98 -27.00
C PRO A 440 25.90 2.72 -28.51
N THR A 441 25.04 3.47 -29.20
CA THR A 441 24.80 3.33 -30.63
C THR A 441 25.80 4.09 -31.51
N PHE A 442 26.62 4.99 -30.96
CA PHE A 442 27.64 5.72 -31.72
C PHE A 442 28.75 4.78 -32.20
N HIS A 443 29.16 4.90 -33.47
CA HIS A 443 30.14 3.96 -34.06
C HIS A 443 31.54 4.08 -33.44
N SER A 444 31.96 5.30 -33.10
CA SER A 444 33.28 5.60 -32.51
C SER A 444 33.37 5.24 -31.02
N ILE A 445 32.28 4.89 -30.35
CA ILE A 445 32.27 4.67 -28.89
C ILE A 445 32.93 3.34 -28.46
N LYS A 446 33.17 2.43 -29.42
CA LYS A 446 33.69 1.10 -29.13
C LYS A 446 35.01 1.13 -28.34
N GLN A 447 35.97 1.94 -28.78
CA GLN A 447 37.28 2.02 -28.14
C GLN A 447 37.20 2.65 -26.74
N PRO A 448 36.52 3.81 -26.53
CA PRO A 448 36.27 4.34 -25.19
C PRO A 448 35.62 3.35 -24.22
N ILE A 449 34.62 2.57 -24.68
CA ILE A 449 34.01 1.53 -23.85
C ILE A 449 35.02 0.43 -23.50
N LYS A 450 35.85 0.00 -24.47
CA LYS A 450 36.89 -1.04 -24.27
C LYS A 450 37.87 -0.61 -23.17
N ASP A 451 38.37 0.61 -23.25
CA ASP A 451 39.37 1.13 -22.32
C ASP A 451 38.82 1.22 -20.89
N ILE A 452 37.59 1.72 -20.76
CA ILE A 452 36.91 1.80 -19.45
C ILE A 452 36.62 0.41 -18.89
N LEU A 453 36.09 -0.50 -19.70
CA LEU A 453 35.83 -1.87 -19.25
C LEU A 453 37.12 -2.60 -18.85
N HIS A 454 38.24 -2.37 -19.55
CA HIS A 454 39.55 -2.90 -19.17
C HIS A 454 40.00 -2.38 -17.82
N ASN A 455 39.89 -1.07 -17.61
CA ASN A 455 40.24 -0.44 -16.34
C ASN A 455 39.37 -0.96 -15.20
N ILE A 456 38.05 -1.07 -15.40
CA ILE A 456 37.14 -1.65 -14.40
C ILE A 456 37.55 -3.10 -14.10
N CYS A 457 37.80 -3.94 -15.10
CA CYS A 457 38.23 -5.33 -14.86
C CYS A 457 39.51 -5.41 -14.02
N LYS A 458 40.47 -4.49 -14.26
CA LYS A 458 41.72 -4.38 -13.50
C LYS A 458 41.48 -3.91 -12.07
N GLU A 459 40.72 -2.83 -11.88
CA GLU A 459 40.37 -2.26 -10.56
C GLU A 459 39.59 -3.25 -9.71
N VAL A 460 38.67 -3.98 -10.34
CA VAL A 460 37.75 -4.93 -9.70
C VAL A 460 38.40 -6.31 -9.57
N GLY A 461 39.56 -6.57 -10.17
CA GLY A 461 40.27 -7.84 -10.03
C GLY A 461 39.54 -9.05 -10.61
N ILE A 462 38.78 -8.88 -11.70
CA ILE A 462 38.04 -9.99 -12.33
C ILE A 462 39.02 -10.85 -13.12
N VAL A 463 39.48 -11.92 -12.46
CA VAL A 463 40.38 -12.92 -13.06
C VAL A 463 39.69 -13.55 -14.27
N GLY A 464 40.38 -13.52 -15.41
CA GLY A 464 39.88 -14.13 -16.61
C GLY A 464 39.06 -13.21 -17.51
N CYS A 465 38.90 -11.92 -17.22
CA CYS A 465 38.63 -10.98 -18.33
C CYS A 465 39.89 -10.87 -19.19
N LYS A 466 40.18 -11.94 -19.95
CA LYS A 466 41.33 -12.07 -20.82
C LYS A 466 41.07 -11.12 -21.99
N HIS A 467 41.58 -9.92 -21.82
CA HIS A 467 42.04 -9.15 -22.95
C HIS A 467 43.09 -10.03 -23.60
N ALA A 468 42.83 -10.55 -24.80
CA ALA A 468 43.94 -10.98 -25.62
C ALA A 468 44.90 -9.77 -25.58
N PRO A 469 46.12 -9.89 -25.04
CA PRO A 469 47.10 -8.85 -25.30
C PRO A 469 47.08 -8.71 -26.81
N GLU A 470 46.75 -7.52 -27.31
CA GLU A 470 46.98 -7.22 -28.70
C GLU A 470 48.47 -7.43 -28.85
N VAL A 471 48.84 -8.61 -29.36
CA VAL A 471 50.21 -8.94 -29.70
C VAL A 471 50.55 -7.90 -30.74
N SER A 472 51.22 -6.84 -30.30
CA SER A 472 51.93 -5.94 -31.17
C SER A 472 52.94 -6.82 -31.88
N THR A 473 52.55 -7.32 -33.04
CA THR A 473 53.41 -8.04 -33.97
C THR A 473 54.40 -7.02 -34.52
N GLU A 474 55.32 -6.56 -33.68
CA GLU A 474 56.56 -5.95 -34.13
C GLU A 474 57.40 -7.06 -34.73
N SER A 475 57.34 -7.12 -36.06
CA SER A 475 58.24 -7.89 -36.91
C SER A 475 59.68 -7.48 -36.63
N THR A 476 60.35 -8.16 -35.70
CA THR A 476 61.80 -8.16 -35.57
C THR A 476 62.36 -9.43 -36.18
N THR A 477 62.81 -9.29 -37.43
CA THR A 477 63.75 -10.17 -38.11
C THR A 477 65.08 -10.19 -37.36
N ALA A 478 65.46 -11.33 -36.78
CA ALA A 478 66.85 -11.78 -36.66
C ALA A 478 66.92 -13.27 -36.32
N SER A 479 67.73 -14.02 -37.09
CA SER A 479 68.15 -15.40 -36.83
C SER A 479 69.65 -15.39 -36.39
N PRO A 480 70.36 -16.54 -36.30
CA PRO A 480 70.64 -17.24 -35.05
C PRO A 480 72.15 -17.46 -34.78
N VAL A 481 72.56 -17.49 -33.51
CA VAL A 481 73.86 -18.02 -33.01
C VAL A 481 73.60 -18.39 -31.54
N GLY A 482 74.04 -19.47 -30.91
CA GLY A 482 74.98 -20.54 -31.17
C GLY A 482 75.26 -21.18 -29.81
N SER A 483 75.39 -22.49 -29.79
CA SER A 483 75.68 -23.42 -28.68
C SER A 483 76.74 -22.96 -27.65
N VAL A 484 76.65 -23.45 -26.40
CA VAL A 484 77.65 -24.31 -25.72
C VAL A 484 77.20 -24.62 -24.26
N SER A 485 77.72 -25.73 -23.78
CA SER A 485 77.33 -26.73 -22.78
C SER A 485 77.79 -26.56 -21.32
N ASN A 486 77.32 -27.50 -20.47
CA ASN A 486 77.89 -28.02 -19.20
C ASN A 486 77.63 -27.17 -17.94
N SER A 487 77.47 -27.69 -16.72
CA SER A 487 77.37 -29.03 -16.12
C SER A 487 77.00 -28.83 -14.62
N SER A 488 76.35 -29.83 -14.01
CA SER A 488 76.34 -30.21 -12.57
C SER A 488 76.67 -29.15 -11.49
N ASP A 489 75.81 -29.01 -10.46
CA ASP A 489 76.19 -29.51 -9.13
C ASP A 489 75.04 -29.53 -8.11
N SER A 490 75.27 -30.38 -7.13
CA SER A 490 74.45 -30.82 -6.00
C SER A 490 74.65 -29.88 -4.81
N GLY A 491 73.63 -29.68 -3.96
CA GLY A 491 73.82 -28.85 -2.76
C GLY A 491 72.65 -28.84 -1.79
N SER A 492 72.55 -29.89 -0.98
CA SER A 492 71.81 -29.95 0.28
C SER A 492 72.41 -29.02 1.35
N GLY A 493 71.58 -28.31 2.12
CA GLY A 493 72.03 -27.50 3.25
C GLY A 493 70.89 -27.02 4.15
N SER A 494 70.72 -27.73 5.27
CA SER A 494 69.87 -27.44 6.43
C SER A 494 70.54 -26.51 7.45
N SER A 495 69.80 -25.62 8.13
CA SER A 495 69.97 -25.14 9.53
C SER A 495 69.07 -23.89 9.77
N HIS A 496 68.07 -23.93 10.65
CA HIS A 496 68.06 -23.74 12.13
C HIS A 496 67.97 -22.29 12.63
N GLY A 497 67.05 -22.08 13.60
CA GLY A 497 66.90 -20.90 14.48
C GLY A 497 65.70 -20.03 14.10
N GLY A 498 64.54 -20.06 14.77
CA GLY A 498 64.30 -19.77 16.20
C GLY A 498 63.83 -18.30 16.30
N GLY A 499 62.80 -17.85 17.02
CA GLY A 499 61.84 -18.39 17.97
C GLY A 499 61.02 -17.18 18.50
N GLY A 500 59.87 -17.45 19.13
CA GLY A 500 59.00 -16.46 19.79
C GLY A 500 57.76 -16.11 18.95
N GLY A 501 56.52 -16.40 19.33
CA GLY A 501 55.93 -16.64 20.65
C GLY A 501 55.12 -15.43 21.08
N SER A 502 53.78 -15.44 20.88
CA SER A 502 52.79 -14.92 21.83
C SER A 502 51.34 -14.99 21.32
N ALA A 503 50.55 -15.73 22.10
CA ALA A 503 49.19 -15.46 22.55
C ALA A 503 48.09 -15.12 21.51
N SER A 504 47.29 -16.16 21.21
CA SER A 504 45.90 -16.09 20.79
C SER A 504 44.99 -15.61 21.93
N ILE A 505 44.19 -14.56 21.70
CA ILE A 505 43.07 -14.16 22.56
C ILE A 505 41.76 -14.35 21.78
N THR A 506 40.97 -15.33 22.22
CA THR A 506 39.54 -15.48 21.96
C THR A 506 38.74 -14.54 22.87
N PRO A 507 37.70 -13.83 22.40
CA PRO A 507 36.78 -13.14 23.29
C PRO A 507 35.70 -14.09 23.78
N ASN A 508 35.74 -14.32 25.09
CA ASN A 508 34.78 -15.08 25.87
C ASN A 508 33.54 -14.22 26.16
N SER A 509 32.38 -14.86 26.07
CA SER A 509 31.05 -14.36 26.40
C SER A 509 30.89 -14.19 27.91
N SER A 510 30.51 -13.00 28.36
CA SER A 510 30.13 -12.72 29.74
C SER A 510 28.64 -12.97 29.96
N SER A 511 28.36 -14.07 30.66
CA SER A 511 27.12 -14.35 31.38
C SER A 511 27.04 -13.49 32.63
N VAL A 512 25.91 -12.80 32.83
CA VAL A 512 25.53 -12.19 34.12
C VAL A 512 24.49 -13.11 34.78
N GLN A 513 24.91 -13.73 35.88
CA GLN A 513 24.02 -14.33 36.88
C GLN A 513 23.41 -13.22 37.74
N GLN A 514 22.09 -13.19 37.89
CA GLN A 514 21.44 -12.65 39.08
C GLN A 514 20.28 -13.56 39.52
N ASN A 515 20.49 -14.15 40.69
CA ASN A 515 19.56 -14.55 41.74
C ASN A 515 18.15 -15.03 41.38
N THR A 516 17.98 -16.33 41.56
CA THR A 516 16.73 -17.02 41.91
C THR A 516 16.25 -16.56 43.29
N ASP A 517 15.03 -16.04 43.37
CA ASP A 517 14.24 -16.01 44.60
C ASP A 517 12.94 -16.78 44.36
N THR A 518 12.67 -17.72 45.26
CA THR A 518 11.66 -18.77 45.18
C THR A 518 10.38 -18.32 45.86
N GLY A 519 9.28 -18.24 45.11
CA GLY A 519 7.93 -18.07 45.64
C GLY A 519 6.99 -19.12 45.04
N GLN A 520 6.74 -20.20 45.79
CA GLN A 520 5.65 -21.15 45.58
C GLN A 520 4.29 -20.43 45.61
N TYR A 521 3.35 -20.79 44.72
CA TYR A 521 1.95 -21.03 45.07
C TYR A 521 1.18 -21.71 43.92
N GLY A 522 0.70 -22.94 44.18
CA GLY A 522 -0.65 -23.40 43.82
C GLY A 522 -0.95 -23.84 42.39
N ASP A 523 -0.68 -25.11 42.10
CA ASP A 523 -1.38 -25.89 41.07
C ASP A 523 -2.87 -26.05 41.42
N ALA A 524 -3.75 -25.71 40.49
CA ALA A 524 -5.13 -26.18 40.46
C ALA A 524 -5.37 -26.96 39.16
N ARG A 525 -5.45 -28.28 39.32
CA ARG A 525 -6.02 -29.25 38.38
C ARG A 525 -7.41 -28.80 37.94
N GLU A 526 -7.66 -28.74 36.64
CA GLU A 526 -8.99 -28.99 36.09
C GLU A 526 -8.98 -30.22 35.19
N GLN A 527 -9.90 -31.12 35.54
CA GLN A 527 -10.08 -32.45 34.99
C GLN A 527 -10.70 -32.37 33.60
N GLY A 528 -10.20 -33.21 32.70
CA GLY A 528 -10.78 -33.42 31.38
C GLY A 528 -12.16 -34.09 31.49
N SER A 529 -13.08 -33.65 30.63
CA SER A 529 -14.24 -34.43 30.22
C SER A 529 -14.16 -34.71 28.74
N ALA A 530 -14.10 -36.01 28.44
CA ALA A 530 -14.15 -36.59 27.12
C ALA A 530 -15.53 -36.39 26.49
N VAL A 531 -15.57 -35.96 25.22
CA VAL A 531 -16.76 -36.07 24.37
C VAL A 531 -16.37 -36.84 23.12
N GLY A 532 -17.12 -37.92 22.89
CA GLY A 532 -16.80 -39.01 21.98
C GLY A 532 -16.86 -38.66 20.50
N HIS A 533 -16.04 -39.41 19.77
CA HIS A 533 -16.03 -39.53 18.32
C HIS A 533 -17.36 -40.07 17.78
N THR A 534 -17.90 -39.42 16.75
CA THR A 534 -18.89 -40.00 15.84
C THR A 534 -18.28 -40.18 14.44
N PRO A 535 -18.59 -41.30 13.73
CA PRO A 535 -17.94 -41.67 12.46
C PRO A 535 -18.53 -40.94 11.24
N PRO A 536 -17.82 -40.95 10.09
CA PRO A 536 -18.13 -40.12 8.93
C PRO A 536 -19.31 -40.68 8.11
N GLY A 537 -20.35 -39.85 7.97
CA GLY A 537 -21.49 -40.10 7.10
C GLY A 537 -21.19 -39.78 5.63
N LYS A 538 -21.63 -40.69 4.77
CA LYS A 538 -21.43 -40.75 3.32
C LYS A 538 -22.09 -39.60 2.54
N SER A 539 -21.52 -39.40 1.35
CA SER A 539 -21.94 -38.57 0.23
C SER A 539 -23.42 -38.67 -0.18
N GLY A 540 -23.99 -37.52 -0.55
CA GLY A 540 -25.29 -37.36 -1.23
C GLY A 540 -25.28 -36.10 -2.12
N PRO A 541 -26.15 -36.01 -3.13
CA PRO A 541 -25.77 -35.58 -4.48
C PRO A 541 -25.91 -34.08 -4.76
N THR A 542 -25.15 -33.67 -5.77
CA THR A 542 -25.18 -32.42 -6.54
C THR A 542 -26.61 -32.05 -6.97
N GLY A 543 -27.07 -30.87 -6.54
CA GLY A 543 -28.23 -30.18 -7.12
C GLY A 543 -27.83 -29.29 -8.30
N PRO A 544 -28.76 -29.02 -9.24
CA PRO A 544 -28.43 -28.41 -10.53
C PRO A 544 -28.20 -26.89 -10.45
N ALA A 545 -27.42 -26.41 -11.41
CA ALA A 545 -27.11 -25.01 -11.64
C ALA A 545 -28.38 -24.18 -11.88
N GLY A 546 -28.54 -23.10 -11.12
CA GLY A 546 -29.52 -22.05 -11.41
C GLY A 546 -28.95 -21.08 -12.43
N GLU A 547 -29.67 -20.90 -13.53
CA GLU A 547 -29.40 -19.95 -14.60
C GLU A 547 -29.46 -18.51 -14.09
N GLU A 548 -28.40 -17.73 -14.32
CA GLU A 548 -28.39 -16.29 -14.12
C GLU A 548 -29.13 -15.61 -15.28
N GLY A 549 -30.34 -15.13 -15.00
CA GLY A 549 -31.11 -14.26 -15.87
C GLY A 549 -30.43 -12.89 -16.01
N SER A 550 -29.97 -12.61 -17.23
CA SER A 550 -29.52 -11.29 -17.66
C SER A 550 -30.74 -10.39 -17.95
N SER A 551 -30.87 -9.27 -17.24
CA SER A 551 -31.77 -8.20 -17.64
C SER A 551 -31.01 -6.88 -17.80
N SER A 552 -30.64 -6.59 -19.05
CA SER A 552 -30.22 -5.28 -19.52
C SER A 552 -31.43 -4.36 -19.65
N SER A 553 -31.46 -3.26 -18.90
CA SER A 553 -32.37 -2.14 -19.19
C SER A 553 -31.56 -0.89 -19.53
N SER A 554 -31.46 -0.63 -20.82
CA SER A 554 -31.10 0.64 -21.44
C SER A 554 -32.16 1.70 -21.13
N GLY A 555 -31.78 2.77 -20.43
CA GLY A 555 -32.61 3.95 -20.20
C GLY A 555 -31.89 5.20 -20.67
N SER A 556 -32.20 5.64 -21.89
CA SER A 556 -31.89 6.96 -22.43
C SER A 556 -32.74 8.02 -21.73
N GLY A 557 -32.12 9.06 -21.18
CA GLY A 557 -32.81 10.16 -20.50
C GLY A 557 -32.18 11.51 -20.86
N THR A 558 -32.88 12.20 -21.74
CA THR A 558 -32.76 13.57 -22.25
C THR A 558 -32.26 14.65 -21.29
N SER A 559 -31.39 15.49 -21.83
CA SER A 559 -30.98 16.82 -21.33
C SER A 559 -32.16 17.80 -21.31
N GLY A 560 -32.48 18.33 -20.13
CA GLY A 560 -33.34 19.49 -19.93
C GLY A 560 -32.52 20.68 -19.47
N SER A 561 -32.38 21.68 -20.34
CA SER A 561 -31.87 23.01 -20.02
C SER A 561 -32.99 23.82 -19.37
N ASP A 562 -32.75 24.44 -18.23
CA ASP A 562 -33.60 25.54 -17.78
C ASP A 562 -32.80 26.76 -17.37
N ARG A 563 -33.30 27.88 -17.90
CA ARG A 563 -32.83 29.25 -17.77
C ARG A 563 -33.33 29.81 -16.44
N GLY A 564 -32.44 30.46 -15.69
CA GLY A 564 -32.80 31.31 -14.56
C GLY A 564 -31.98 32.59 -14.60
N ALA A 565 -32.62 33.69 -14.97
CA ALA A 565 -32.08 35.04 -15.01
C ALA A 565 -32.23 35.74 -13.64
N GLY A 566 -31.36 36.72 -13.36
CA GLY A 566 -31.42 37.61 -12.21
C GLY A 566 -30.01 37.98 -11.73
N VAL A 567 -29.36 39.02 -12.28
CA VAL A 567 -29.32 40.41 -11.75
C VAL A 567 -28.79 40.44 -10.31
N GLY A 568 -27.69 41.08 -9.93
CA GLY A 568 -26.68 41.94 -10.57
C GLY A 568 -25.70 42.40 -9.47
N SER A 569 -24.53 42.95 -9.83
CA SER A 569 -23.96 44.19 -9.28
C SER A 569 -22.44 44.33 -9.54
N GLU A 570 -22.13 45.38 -10.29
CA GLU A 570 -21.02 46.35 -10.21
C GLU A 570 -19.51 45.97 -10.14
N ARG A 571 -18.80 46.53 -11.15
CA ARG A 571 -17.51 47.25 -11.14
C ARG A 571 -16.27 46.52 -10.57
N THR A 572 -15.23 46.32 -11.37
CA THR A 572 -14.28 47.40 -11.70
C THR A 572 -13.41 47.05 -12.92
N SER A 573 -13.19 48.05 -13.76
CA SER A 573 -12.35 48.07 -14.94
C SER A 573 -10.91 48.48 -14.59
N ALA A 574 -9.92 47.72 -15.04
CA ALA A 574 -8.54 48.18 -15.18
C ALA A 574 -7.93 47.63 -16.47
N THR A 575 -7.66 48.55 -17.39
CA THR A 575 -6.96 48.40 -18.65
C THR A 575 -5.48 48.09 -18.46
N GLY A 576 -4.97 47.10 -19.21
CA GLY A 576 -3.54 46.83 -19.36
C GLY A 576 -3.27 45.93 -20.57
N GLN A 577 -3.12 46.53 -21.75
CA GLN A 577 -2.76 45.83 -22.99
C GLN A 577 -1.28 45.43 -22.97
N GLY A 578 -1.00 44.14 -22.80
CA GLY A 578 0.26 43.50 -23.16
C GLY A 578 0.01 42.49 -24.29
N LYS A 579 0.68 42.65 -25.43
CA LYS A 579 0.58 41.74 -26.58
C LYS A 579 1.22 40.39 -26.24
N ASP A 580 0.43 39.46 -25.73
CA ASP A 580 0.84 38.06 -25.61
C ASP A 580 0.89 37.41 -27.00
N LYS A 581 2.11 37.05 -27.42
CA LYS A 581 2.31 36.18 -28.59
C LYS A 581 1.62 34.85 -28.32
N THR A 582 0.72 34.45 -29.22
CA THR A 582 -0.08 33.23 -29.10
C THR A 582 0.81 32.00 -28.95
N PHE A 583 0.36 31.03 -28.15
CA PHE A 583 1.05 29.75 -27.89
C PHE A 583 1.56 29.06 -29.18
N LEU A 584 0.80 29.18 -30.27
CA LEU A 584 1.17 28.69 -31.60
C LEU A 584 2.49 29.27 -32.13
N GLN A 585 2.79 30.54 -31.86
CA GLN A 585 4.06 31.16 -32.26
C GLN A 585 5.24 30.67 -31.41
N LYS A 586 5.02 30.37 -30.12
CA LYS A 586 6.05 29.76 -29.25
C LYS A 586 6.34 28.31 -29.65
N ALA A 587 5.31 27.55 -30.04
CA ALA A 587 5.47 26.19 -30.54
C ALA A 587 6.23 26.14 -31.89
N LEU A 588 5.91 27.05 -32.82
CA LEU A 588 6.63 27.15 -34.10
C LEU A 588 8.10 27.56 -33.93
N ALA A 589 8.40 28.50 -33.01
CA ALA A 589 9.78 28.90 -32.71
C ALA A 589 10.62 27.75 -32.11
N PHE A 590 10.00 26.86 -31.32
CA PHE A 590 10.66 25.68 -30.76
C PHE A 590 11.06 24.67 -31.84
N PHE A 591 10.21 24.43 -32.84
CA PHE A 591 10.53 23.52 -33.95
C PHE A 591 11.62 24.08 -34.89
N GLN A 592 11.74 25.40 -35.00
CA GLN A 592 12.75 26.04 -35.87
C GLN A 592 14.13 26.16 -35.21
N THR A 593 14.23 26.14 -33.88
CA THR A 593 15.48 26.37 -33.14
C THR A 593 16.24 25.11 -32.73
N THR A 594 15.73 23.91 -33.08
CA THR A 594 16.33 22.63 -32.66
C THR A 594 16.69 21.71 -33.84
N PRO A 595 17.66 22.05 -34.71
CA PRO A 595 18.14 21.14 -35.73
C PRO A 595 19.00 20.02 -35.09
N GLY A 596 18.51 18.76 -35.15
CA GLY A 596 19.33 17.58 -34.81
C GLY A 596 18.65 16.45 -34.01
N ILE A 597 17.41 16.61 -33.52
CA ILE A 597 16.81 15.66 -32.55
C ILE A 597 15.95 14.55 -33.19
N ILE A 598 15.73 14.55 -34.51
CA ILE A 598 14.96 13.49 -35.18
C ILE A 598 15.87 12.74 -36.17
N THR A 599 16.68 11.83 -35.64
CA THR A 599 17.31 10.77 -36.44
C THR A 599 16.35 9.59 -36.52
N VAL A 600 15.67 9.45 -37.66
CA VAL A 600 14.94 8.24 -38.01
C VAL A 600 15.97 7.14 -38.24
N SER A 601 16.16 6.25 -37.26
CA SER A 601 17.00 5.07 -37.43
C SER A 601 16.18 3.96 -38.10
N VAL A 602 16.24 3.90 -39.43
CA VAL A 602 15.77 2.75 -40.19
C VAL A 602 16.80 1.64 -40.00
N THR A 603 16.37 0.51 -39.41
CA THR A 603 17.20 -0.70 -39.30
C THR A 603 16.90 -1.59 -40.51
N PRO A 604 17.89 -2.00 -41.31
CA PRO A 604 17.66 -2.97 -42.37
C PRO A 604 17.55 -4.35 -41.72
N SER A 605 16.34 -4.93 -41.74
CA SER A 605 16.12 -6.33 -41.42
C SER A 605 15.65 -7.07 -42.67
N ILE A 606 16.31 -8.19 -42.91
CA ILE A 606 16.12 -9.12 -44.01
C ILE A 606 14.77 -9.82 -43.83
N GLY A 607 13.92 -9.72 -44.87
CA GLY A 607 12.86 -10.68 -45.19
C GLY A 607 11.58 -10.68 -44.34
N GLY A 608 10.49 -10.16 -44.92
CA GLY A 608 9.12 -10.65 -44.62
C GLY A 608 8.10 -9.61 -44.12
N LEU A 609 7.15 -9.27 -45.01
CA LEU A 609 5.82 -8.66 -44.80
C LEU A 609 5.73 -7.30 -44.07
N ILE A 610 5.39 -6.29 -44.88
CA ILE A 610 5.12 -4.90 -44.52
C ILE A 610 3.89 -4.81 -43.61
N GLY A 611 4.09 -4.42 -42.36
CA GLY A 611 3.07 -3.83 -41.48
C GLY A 611 3.56 -2.47 -41.01
N VAL A 612 3.00 -1.38 -41.55
CA VAL A 612 3.32 0.00 -41.14
C VAL A 612 2.68 0.26 -39.78
N THR A 613 3.47 0.28 -38.70
CA THR A 613 2.98 0.76 -37.41
C THR A 613 3.07 2.28 -37.36
N ILE A 614 1.91 2.94 -37.42
CA ILE A 614 1.72 4.39 -37.25
C ILE A 614 2.16 4.80 -35.83
N TRP A 615 3.01 5.82 -35.78
CA TRP A 615 3.54 6.43 -34.56
C TRP A 615 2.42 7.15 -33.77
N LYS A 616 2.18 6.76 -32.51
CA LYS A 616 1.12 7.28 -31.62
C LYS A 616 1.43 8.68 -31.02
N GLY A 617 2.02 9.58 -31.79
CA GLY A 617 2.24 10.99 -31.41
C GLY A 617 0.96 11.73 -30.97
N PRO A 618 -0.21 11.53 -31.63
CA PRO A 618 -1.43 12.26 -31.27
C PRO A 618 -1.99 11.92 -29.88
N ALA A 619 -1.80 10.68 -29.39
CA ALA A 619 -2.38 10.24 -28.11
C ALA A 619 -1.67 10.82 -26.88
N LEU A 620 -0.37 11.10 -27.00
CA LEU A 620 0.41 11.76 -25.94
C LEU A 620 0.09 13.25 -25.86
N LEU A 621 -0.09 13.90 -27.02
CA LEU A 621 -0.49 15.31 -27.09
C LEU A 621 -1.92 15.51 -26.56
N ALA A 622 -2.85 14.62 -26.92
CA ALA A 622 -4.23 14.65 -26.41
C ALA A 622 -4.28 14.53 -24.88
N ARG A 623 -3.49 13.63 -24.28
CA ARG A 623 -3.39 13.47 -22.81
C ARG A 623 -2.77 14.67 -22.09
N LEU A 624 -1.91 15.44 -22.76
CA LEU A 624 -1.36 16.68 -22.21
C LEU A 624 -2.39 17.80 -22.25
N ILE A 625 -3.20 17.86 -23.32
CA ILE A 625 -4.28 18.84 -23.51
C ILE A 625 -5.46 18.58 -22.56
N THR A 626 -5.72 17.34 -22.12
CA THR A 626 -6.82 17.06 -21.17
C THR A 626 -6.45 17.28 -19.70
N ARG A 627 -5.20 17.62 -19.38
CA ARG A 627 -4.69 17.80 -18.01
C ARG A 627 -4.30 19.24 -17.67
N LEU A 628 -4.30 20.12 -18.67
CA LEU A 628 -4.26 21.57 -18.53
C LEU A 628 -5.68 22.09 -18.74
#